data_AF-A0A0R3UJH9-F1
#
_entry.id   AF-A0A0R3UJH9-F1
#
_cell.length_a   1.000
_cell.length_b   1.000
_cell.length_c   1.000
_cell.angle_alpha   90.00
_cell.angle_beta   90.00
_cell.angle_gamma   90.00
#
_symmetry.space_group_name_H-M   'P 1'
#
loop_
_entity.id
_entity.type
_entity.pdbx_description
1 polymer ?
#
loop_
_entity_poly.entity_id
_entity_poly.type
_entity_poly.pdbx_seq_one_letter_code
_entity_poly.pdbx_strand_id
1 'polypeptide(L)'
;MAASSVCSSDDDEPVSVSFKQLKKDKFVLSKHLKRDYEHAKKQLIRKNQFRDPRFDPRVNGLCVLSDWTSLKEEQENTMQILKKQLKKVRSEEQREKVTKAIQLLRQRRATQMDVELKRRVKRDLQRQQMDALRAGKRASFITRNKLRDKVKEERLKLLTKRGKEKYLSRQSRKKSGANVFDDYNE
;
A
#
# COMPACT_ATOMS: atom_id res chain seq x y z
N MET A 1 -49.28 28.00 -44.16
CA MET A 1 -49.17 27.30 -45.45
C MET A 1 -47.87 27.79 -46.09
N ALA A 2 -46.93 26.98 -46.59
CA ALA A 2 -46.67 25.55 -46.57
C ALA A 2 -45.14 25.41 -46.77
N ALA A 3 -44.61 24.25 -46.42
CA ALA A 3 -43.19 23.95 -46.32
C ALA A 3 -42.55 23.54 -47.65
N SER A 4 -41.23 23.74 -47.76
CA SER A 4 -40.29 22.95 -48.58
C SER A 4 -38.87 23.46 -48.24
N SER A 5 -38.14 22.87 -47.29
CA SER A 5 -37.41 21.60 -47.40
C SER A 5 -36.57 21.51 -48.67
N VAL A 6 -35.29 21.91 -48.57
CA VAL A 6 -34.19 21.25 -49.29
C VAL A 6 -32.98 21.19 -48.35
N CYS A 7 -32.80 20.04 -47.72
CA CYS A 7 -31.48 19.55 -47.33
C CYS A 7 -30.74 19.15 -48.61
N SER A 8 -29.48 19.56 -48.81
CA SER A 8 -28.46 18.85 -49.61
C SER A 8 -27.15 19.64 -49.67
N SER A 9 -26.23 19.35 -48.77
CA SER A 9 -24.79 19.29 -49.10
C SER A 9 -24.10 18.52 -47.97
N ASP A 10 -24.17 17.20 -48.08
CA ASP A 10 -23.17 16.31 -47.49
C ASP A 10 -21.83 16.62 -48.17
N ASP A 11 -21.13 17.64 -47.68
CA ASP A 11 -19.69 17.78 -47.93
C ASP A 11 -18.95 16.84 -46.97
N ASP A 12 -19.12 15.54 -47.19
CA ASP A 12 -18.41 14.45 -46.52
C ASP A 12 -17.03 14.21 -47.19
N GLU A 13 -16.44 15.27 -47.75
CA GLU A 13 -15.09 15.23 -48.31
C GLU A 13 -14.05 15.47 -47.20
N PRO A 14 -12.99 14.65 -47.12
CA PRO A 14 -11.96 14.83 -46.11
C PRO A 14 -11.21 16.15 -46.35
N VAL A 15 -11.43 17.13 -45.48
CA VAL A 15 -10.72 18.41 -45.52
C VAL A 15 -9.23 18.18 -45.26
N SER A 16 -8.39 18.34 -46.29
CA SER A 16 -6.94 18.23 -46.16
C SER A 16 -6.38 19.47 -45.44
N VAL A 17 -6.05 19.32 -44.15
CA VAL A 17 -5.40 20.38 -43.35
C VAL A 17 -3.93 20.06 -43.09
N SER A 18 -3.08 21.09 -43.10
CA SER A 18 -1.65 20.91 -42.81
C SER A 18 -1.41 20.61 -41.33
N PHE A 19 -0.39 19.80 -41.01
CA PHE A 19 -0.01 19.49 -39.62
C PHE A 19 0.30 20.73 -38.78
N LYS A 20 0.78 21.81 -39.40
CA LYS A 20 1.02 23.11 -38.74
C LYS A 20 -0.28 23.83 -38.38
N GLN A 21 -1.35 23.67 -39.16
CA GLN A 21 -2.69 24.19 -38.83
C GLN A 21 -3.35 23.38 -37.72
N LEU A 22 -3.29 22.04 -37.79
CA LEU A 22 -3.79 21.14 -36.73
C LEU A 22 -3.18 21.41 -35.35
N LYS A 23 -1.93 21.89 -35.30
CA LYS A 23 -1.27 22.25 -34.04
C LYS A 23 -1.68 23.61 -33.49
N LYS A 24 -2.14 24.52 -34.36
CA LYS A 24 -2.62 25.87 -34.00
C LYS A 24 -4.09 25.85 -33.61
N ASP A 25 -4.90 25.09 -34.33
CA ASP A 25 -6.30 24.85 -33.99
C ASP A 25 -6.33 23.86 -32.83
N LYS A 26 -6.41 24.39 -31.60
CA LYS A 26 -6.67 23.58 -30.41
C LYS A 26 -7.93 22.76 -30.69
N PHE A 27 -7.78 21.44 -30.87
CA PHE A 27 -8.89 20.51 -31.13
C PHE A 27 -10.12 20.90 -30.29
N VAL A 28 -11.11 21.51 -30.93
CA VAL A 28 -12.37 21.84 -30.28
C VAL A 28 -13.14 20.54 -30.22
N LEU A 29 -13.05 19.86 -29.08
CA LEU A 29 -13.83 18.65 -28.84
C LEU A 29 -15.31 18.97 -29.11
N SER A 30 -15.99 18.09 -29.87
CA SER A 30 -17.43 18.21 -30.08
C SER A 30 -18.16 18.29 -28.73
N LYS A 31 -19.35 18.90 -28.67
CA LYS A 31 -20.08 19.12 -27.40
C LYS A 31 -20.22 17.84 -26.57
N HIS A 32 -20.42 16.69 -27.22
CA HIS A 32 -20.48 15.37 -26.59
C HIS A 32 -19.11 14.93 -26.04
N LEU A 33 -18.06 15.02 -26.87
CA LEU A 33 -16.70 14.61 -26.50
C LEU A 33 -16.09 15.53 -25.42
N LYS A 34 -16.49 16.80 -25.37
CA LYS A 34 -16.10 17.75 -24.32
C LYS A 34 -16.67 17.36 -22.95
N ARG A 35 -17.93 16.90 -22.90
CA ARG A 35 -18.55 16.40 -21.66
C ARG A 35 -17.85 15.14 -21.16
N ASP A 36 -17.56 14.19 -22.05
CA ASP A 36 -16.86 12.95 -21.70
C ASP A 36 -15.42 13.22 -21.24
N TYR A 37 -14.73 14.13 -21.92
CA TYR A 37 -13.38 14.57 -21.53
C TYR A 37 -13.37 15.26 -20.17
N GLU A 38 -14.31 16.19 -19.91
CA GLU A 38 -14.43 16.84 -18.60
C GLU A 38 -14.80 15.84 -17.50
N HIS A 39 -15.67 14.88 -17.79
CA HIS A 39 -16.02 13.81 -16.87
C HIS A 39 -14.81 12.91 -16.57
N ALA A 40 -14.08 12.46 -17.59
CA ALA A 40 -12.86 11.68 -17.43
C ALA A 40 -11.77 12.45 -16.66
N LYS A 41 -11.61 13.76 -16.93
CA LYS A 41 -10.69 14.64 -16.21
C LYS A 41 -11.09 14.78 -14.74
N LYS A 42 -12.38 14.99 -14.44
CA LYS A 42 -12.90 15.00 -13.06
C LYS A 42 -12.69 13.66 -12.36
N GLN A 43 -12.89 12.54 -13.05
CA GLN A 43 -12.60 11.22 -12.48
C GLN A 43 -11.10 11.02 -12.21
N LEU A 44 -10.22 11.48 -13.10
CA LEU A 44 -8.78 11.42 -12.90
C LEU A 44 -8.34 12.28 -11.72
N ILE A 45 -8.85 13.51 -11.60
CA ILE A 45 -8.60 14.39 -10.45
C ILE A 45 -9.12 13.73 -9.16
N ARG A 46 -10.33 13.15 -9.16
CA ARG A 46 -10.88 12.43 -8.00
C ARG A 46 -10.12 11.15 -7.63
N LYS A 47 -9.46 10.52 -8.60
CA LYS A 47 -8.54 9.38 -8.37
C LYS A 47 -7.20 9.84 -7.80
N ASN A 48 -6.74 11.04 -8.16
CA ASN A 48 -5.46 11.61 -7.75
C ASN A 48 -5.53 12.48 -6.48
N GLN A 49 -6.72 12.91 -6.05
CA GLN A 49 -6.90 13.61 -4.78
C GLN A 49 -6.68 12.63 -3.62
N PHE A 50 -5.88 13.07 -2.65
CA PHE A 50 -5.63 12.33 -1.41
C PHE A 50 -6.97 12.02 -0.73
N ARG A 51 -7.41 10.76 -0.83
CA ARG A 51 -8.52 10.25 -0.03
C ARG A 51 -7.94 9.87 1.31
N ASP A 52 -8.52 10.35 2.40
CA ASP A 52 -8.15 9.83 3.71
C ASP A 52 -8.32 8.29 3.67
N PRO A 53 -7.26 7.52 3.95
CA PRO A 53 -7.27 6.06 3.80
C PRO A 53 -8.35 5.36 4.63
N ARG A 54 -8.90 6.04 5.65
CA ARG A 54 -10.02 5.54 6.46
C ARG A 54 -11.32 5.42 5.65
N PHE A 55 -11.45 6.19 4.57
CA PHE A 55 -12.64 6.25 3.73
C PHE A 55 -12.41 5.69 2.32
N ASP A 56 -11.27 5.04 2.07
CA ASP A 56 -11.02 4.35 0.81
C ASP A 56 -11.71 2.97 0.84
N PRO A 57 -12.70 2.69 -0.03
CA PRO A 57 -13.36 1.38 -0.08
C PRO A 57 -12.43 0.23 -0.50
N ARG A 58 -11.22 0.51 -1.01
CA ARG A 58 -10.18 -0.51 -1.26
C ARG A 58 -9.45 -0.91 0.02
N VAL A 59 -9.52 -0.05 1.03
CA VAL A 59 -8.92 -0.22 2.34
C VAL A 59 -10.03 -0.74 3.26
N ASN A 60 -10.27 -2.06 3.26
CA ASN A 60 -11.20 -2.74 4.19
C ASN A 60 -10.71 -2.61 5.66
N GLY A 61 -10.73 -1.40 6.23
CA GLY A 61 -10.30 -1.07 7.58
C GLY A 61 -8.79 -1.14 7.86
N LEU A 62 -7.96 -1.62 6.92
CA LEU A 62 -6.51 -1.79 7.12
C LEU A 62 -5.70 -0.92 6.16
N CYS A 63 -5.39 0.31 6.61
CA CYS A 63 -4.54 1.25 5.87
C CYS A 63 -3.13 0.70 5.66
N VAL A 64 -2.72 0.62 4.40
CA VAL A 64 -1.40 0.18 3.95
C VAL A 64 -0.58 1.41 3.65
N LEU A 65 0.27 1.88 4.55
CA LEU A 65 0.99 3.15 4.30
C LEU A 65 1.96 3.08 3.11
N SER A 66 2.26 1.89 2.56
CA SER A 66 2.97 1.78 1.28
C SER A 66 2.25 2.52 0.14
N ASP A 67 0.93 2.58 0.23
CA ASP A 67 0.07 3.17 -0.79
C ASP A 67 -0.14 4.68 -0.54
N TRP A 68 0.39 5.21 0.58
CA TRP A 68 0.19 6.57 1.06
C TRP A 68 1.51 7.23 1.45
N THR A 69 2.27 7.68 0.45
CA THR A 69 3.59 8.31 0.63
C THR A 69 3.55 9.52 1.57
N SER A 70 2.51 10.36 1.47
CA SER A 70 2.32 11.53 2.35
C SER A 70 2.25 11.16 3.83
N LEU A 71 1.57 10.06 4.18
CA LEU A 71 1.48 9.61 5.57
C LEU A 71 2.81 9.06 6.09
N LYS A 72 3.62 8.46 5.21
CA LYS A 72 4.96 8.00 5.58
C LYS A 72 5.87 9.20 5.90
N GLU A 73 5.81 10.24 5.08
CA GLU A 73 6.56 11.50 5.28
C GLU A 73 6.13 12.20 6.59
N GLU A 74 4.83 12.30 6.85
CA GLU A 74 4.31 12.83 8.12
C GLU A 74 4.81 12.03 9.34
N GLN A 75 4.83 10.70 9.25
CA GLN A 75 5.37 9.85 10.33
C GLN A 75 6.87 10.01 10.53
N GLU A 76 7.63 10.35 9.49
CA GLU A 76 9.05 10.65 9.60
C GLU A 76 9.28 12.03 10.22
N ASN A 77 8.53 13.03 9.78
CA ASN A 77 8.59 14.38 10.32
C ASN A 77 8.22 14.42 11.80
N THR A 78 7.12 13.77 12.19
CA THR A 78 6.71 13.64 13.61
C THR A 78 7.77 12.95 14.45
N MET A 79 8.39 11.87 13.96
CA MET A 79 9.50 11.21 14.66
C MET A 79 10.72 12.13 14.85
N GLN A 80 11.07 12.93 13.84
CA GLN A 80 12.17 13.88 13.95
C GLN A 80 11.86 14.99 14.96
N ILE A 81 10.64 15.53 14.93
CA ILE A 81 10.18 16.56 15.88
C ILE A 81 10.23 16.03 17.31
N LEU A 82 9.67 14.84 17.57
CA LEU A 82 9.67 14.23 18.90
C LEU A 82 11.10 13.97 19.42
N LYS A 83 12.02 13.53 18.55
CA LYS A 83 13.44 13.39 18.92
C LYS A 83 14.10 14.73 19.26
N LYS A 84 13.77 15.79 18.54
CA LYS A 84 14.26 17.15 18.82
C LYS A 84 13.69 17.68 20.15
N GLN A 85 12.39 17.46 20.41
CA GLN A 85 11.74 17.81 21.66
C GLN A 85 12.38 17.06 22.84
N LEU A 86 12.66 15.76 22.70
CA LEU A 86 13.28 14.97 23.75
C LEU A 86 14.66 15.51 24.21
N LYS A 87 15.40 16.18 23.31
CA LYS A 87 16.68 16.82 23.64
C LYS A 87 16.54 18.15 24.39
N LYS A 88 15.39 18.82 24.27
CA LYS A 88 15.16 20.17 24.78
C LYS A 88 14.28 20.21 26.04
N VAL A 89 13.52 19.16 26.29
CA VAL A 89 12.61 19.07 27.43
C VAL A 89 13.38 18.98 28.75
N ARG A 90 13.05 19.87 29.69
CA ARG A 90 13.58 19.87 31.08
C ARG A 90 12.65 19.18 32.09
N SER A 91 11.35 19.14 31.82
CA SER A 91 10.34 18.52 32.69
C SER A 91 10.30 16.99 32.49
N GLU A 92 10.40 16.22 33.59
CA GLU A 92 10.37 14.76 33.57
C GLU A 92 9.04 14.23 32.98
N GLU A 93 7.91 14.83 33.34
CA GLU A 93 6.59 14.42 32.84
C GLU A 93 6.45 14.60 31.33
N GLN A 94 6.94 15.72 30.80
CA GLN A 94 6.94 15.97 29.36
C GLN A 94 7.89 15.02 28.65
N ARG A 95 9.02 14.67 29.28
CA ARG A 95 9.98 13.71 28.76
C ARG A 95 9.35 12.34 28.61
N GLU A 96 8.60 11.88 29.62
CA GLU A 96 7.84 10.64 29.55
C GLU A 96 6.78 10.62 28.45
N LYS A 97 6.03 11.73 28.30
CA LYS A 97 5.01 11.84 27.23
C LYS A 97 5.66 11.70 25.85
N VAL A 98 6.79 12.37 25.63
CA VAL A 98 7.54 12.30 24.38
C VAL A 98 8.15 10.91 24.15
N THR A 99 8.70 10.26 25.16
CA THR A 99 9.26 8.90 25.02
C THR A 99 8.16 7.88 24.71
N LYS A 100 7.01 7.96 25.38
CA LYS A 100 5.82 7.13 25.08
C LYS A 100 5.36 7.31 23.64
N ALA A 101 5.28 8.56 23.16
CA ALA A 101 4.92 8.85 21.77
C ALA A 101 5.91 8.24 20.76
N ILE A 102 7.22 8.36 21.01
CA ILE A 102 8.26 7.74 20.17
C ILE A 102 8.13 6.21 20.17
N GLN A 103 7.88 5.61 21.33
CA GLN A 103 7.70 4.16 21.46
C GLN A 103 6.50 3.67 20.66
N LEU A 104 5.37 4.36 20.73
CA LEU A 104 4.18 4.06 19.94
C LEU A 104 4.46 4.14 18.44
N LEU A 105 5.16 5.17 17.97
CA LEU A 105 5.55 5.28 16.57
C LEU A 105 6.49 4.14 16.13
N ARG A 106 7.44 3.73 16.98
CA ARG A 106 8.31 2.57 16.70
C ARG A 106 7.51 1.27 16.60
N GLN A 107 6.55 1.06 17.49
CA GLN A 107 5.66 -0.10 17.46
C GLN A 107 4.83 -0.11 16.17
N ARG A 108 4.24 1.02 15.79
CA ARG A 108 3.49 1.16 14.53
C ARG A 108 4.36 0.85 13.31
N ARG A 109 5.59 1.37 13.25
CA ARG A 109 6.51 1.02 12.15
C ARG A 109 6.80 -0.48 12.12
N ALA A 110 7.04 -1.10 13.27
CA ALA A 110 7.31 -2.53 13.34
C ALA A 110 6.11 -3.39 12.89
N THR A 111 4.88 -3.02 13.27
CA THR A 111 3.68 -3.73 12.83
C THR A 111 3.46 -3.61 11.34
N GLN A 112 3.75 -2.45 10.75
CA GLN A 112 3.67 -2.29 9.29
C GLN A 112 4.65 -3.15 8.52
N MET A 113 5.93 -3.13 8.93
CA MET A 113 6.94 -3.98 8.31
C MET A 113 6.53 -5.46 8.38
N ASP A 114 5.89 -5.88 9.48
CA ASP A 114 5.35 -7.24 9.60
C ASP A 114 4.16 -7.51 8.66
N VAL A 115 3.23 -6.56 8.53
CA VAL A 115 2.10 -6.67 7.60
C VAL A 115 2.59 -6.74 6.15
N GLU A 116 3.54 -5.90 5.77
CA GLU A 116 4.16 -5.89 4.45
C GLU A 116 4.89 -7.21 4.15
N LEU A 117 5.65 -7.72 5.12
CA LEU A 117 6.31 -9.02 5.00
C LEU A 117 5.31 -10.14 4.74
N LYS A 118 4.24 -10.24 5.56
CA LYS A 118 3.18 -11.24 5.37
C LYS A 118 2.52 -11.13 4.01
N ARG A 119 2.24 -9.90 3.55
CA ARG A 119 1.66 -9.63 2.22
C ARG A 119 2.60 -10.04 1.10
N ARG A 120 3.90 -9.79 1.23
CA ARG A 120 4.92 -10.21 0.26
C ARG A 120 4.96 -11.73 0.16
N VAL A 121 5.13 -12.42 1.28
CA VAL A 121 5.13 -13.89 1.34
C VAL A 121 3.86 -14.48 0.74
N LYS A 122 2.68 -13.92 1.06
CA LYS A 122 1.41 -14.40 0.48
C LYS A 122 1.36 -14.22 -1.04
N ARG A 123 1.81 -13.07 -1.55
CA ARG A 123 1.86 -12.79 -3.00
C ARG A 123 2.83 -13.71 -3.72
N ASP A 124 4.01 -13.94 -3.16
CA ASP A 124 5.02 -14.81 -3.75
C ASP A 124 4.53 -16.26 -3.80
N LEU A 125 3.87 -16.72 -2.73
CA LEU A 125 3.25 -18.05 -2.71
C LEU A 125 2.12 -18.19 -3.72
N GLN A 126 1.25 -17.17 -3.83
CA GLN A 126 0.18 -17.18 -4.80
C GLN A 126 0.75 -17.22 -6.23
N ARG A 127 1.81 -16.46 -6.51
CA ARG A 127 2.50 -16.50 -7.81
C ARG A 127 3.04 -17.89 -8.10
N GLN A 128 3.77 -18.50 -7.16
CA GLN A 128 4.28 -19.87 -7.30
C GLN A 128 3.17 -20.89 -7.56
N GLN A 129 2.01 -20.75 -6.89
CA GLN A 129 0.85 -21.61 -7.11
C GLN A 129 0.27 -21.43 -8.52
N MET A 130 0.13 -20.18 -8.98
CA MET A 130 -0.34 -19.89 -10.34
C MET A 130 0.62 -20.41 -11.42
N ASP A 131 1.93 -20.31 -11.19
CA ASP A 131 2.94 -20.82 -12.13
C ASP A 131 2.92 -22.35 -12.17
N ALA A 132 2.74 -23.02 -11.02
CA ALA A 132 2.56 -24.48 -10.97
C ALA A 132 1.29 -24.94 -11.70
N LEU A 133 0.19 -24.20 -11.55
CA LEU A 133 -1.06 -24.45 -12.28
C LEU A 133 -0.89 -24.29 -13.79
N ARG A 134 -0.20 -23.24 -14.22
CA ARG A 134 0.13 -23.00 -15.64
C ARG A 134 1.02 -24.11 -16.22
N ALA A 135 1.89 -24.69 -15.40
CA ALA A 135 2.70 -25.85 -15.77
C ALA A 135 1.92 -27.18 -15.74
N GLY A 136 0.60 -27.18 -15.56
CA GLY A 136 -0.25 -28.37 -15.56
C GLY A 136 -0.23 -29.17 -14.25
N LYS A 137 0.42 -28.67 -13.19
CA LYS A 137 0.38 -29.32 -11.86
C LYS A 137 -0.96 -29.07 -11.19
N ARG A 138 -1.40 -30.03 -10.37
CA ARG A 138 -2.64 -29.90 -9.59
C ARG A 138 -2.56 -28.73 -8.59
N ALA A 139 -3.69 -28.04 -8.42
CA ALA A 139 -3.84 -27.01 -7.39
C ALA A 139 -3.49 -27.58 -6.01
N SER A 140 -2.51 -26.98 -5.34
CA SER A 140 -2.16 -27.33 -3.96
C SER A 140 -2.24 -26.08 -3.07
N PHE A 141 -3.02 -26.19 -2.00
CA PHE A 141 -3.18 -25.11 -1.03
C PHE A 141 -2.20 -25.30 0.12
N ILE A 142 -1.52 -24.22 0.50
CA ILE A 142 -0.64 -24.25 1.67
C ILE A 142 -1.48 -24.18 2.94
N THR A 143 -1.16 -25.01 3.93
CA THR A 143 -1.81 -24.96 5.23
C THR A 143 -1.37 -23.71 6.01
N ARG A 144 -2.21 -23.27 6.96
CA ARG A 144 -1.93 -22.09 7.79
C ARG A 144 -0.61 -22.20 8.56
N ASN A 145 -0.26 -23.40 9.04
CA ASN A 145 0.99 -23.63 9.77
C ASN A 145 2.20 -23.46 8.86
N LYS A 146 2.18 -24.09 7.67
CA LYS A 146 3.24 -23.92 6.67
C LYS A 146 3.41 -22.46 6.24
N LEU A 147 2.31 -21.69 6.11
CA LEU A 147 2.38 -20.25 5.86
C LEU A 147 3.07 -19.50 7.00
N ARG A 148 2.74 -19.83 8.27
CA ARG A 148 3.38 -19.22 9.44
C ARG A 148 4.88 -19.50 9.45
N ASP A 149 5.30 -20.71 9.12
CA ASP A 149 6.71 -21.08 9.12
C ASP A 149 7.50 -20.36 8.03
N LYS A 150 6.95 -20.25 6.81
CA LYS A 150 7.54 -19.42 5.75
C LYS A 150 7.68 -17.96 6.14
N VAL A 151 6.69 -17.38 6.82
CA VAL A 151 6.79 -16.01 7.35
C VAL A 151 7.89 -15.90 8.41
N LYS A 152 8.06 -16.90 9.28
CA LYS A 152 9.16 -16.92 10.27
C LYS A 152 10.53 -17.01 9.59
N GLU A 153 10.68 -17.86 8.58
CA GLU A 153 11.91 -18.00 7.81
C GLU A 153 12.31 -16.69 7.14
N GLU A 154 11.38 -16.05 6.44
CA GLU A 154 11.61 -14.75 5.81
C GLU A 154 11.94 -13.66 6.84
N ARG A 155 11.26 -13.67 7.99
CA ARG A 155 11.59 -12.76 9.09
C ARG A 155 13.01 -12.99 9.60
N LEU A 156 13.43 -14.25 9.76
CA LEU A 156 14.79 -14.60 10.18
C LEU A 156 15.81 -14.14 9.14
N LYS A 157 15.55 -14.30 7.84
CA LYS A 157 16.45 -13.85 6.77
C LYS A 157 16.75 -12.35 6.85
N LEU A 158 15.75 -11.53 7.20
CA LEU A 158 15.89 -10.08 7.34
C LEU A 158 16.67 -9.63 8.59
N LEU A 159 16.88 -10.51 9.58
CA LEU A 159 17.62 -10.18 10.79
C LEU A 159 19.13 -10.25 10.58
N THR A 160 19.87 -9.37 11.27
CA THR A 160 21.34 -9.45 11.37
C THR A 160 21.77 -10.70 12.15
N LYS A 161 23.03 -11.15 12.01
CA LYS A 161 23.57 -12.32 12.74
C LYS A 161 23.32 -12.23 14.25
N ARG A 162 23.69 -11.10 14.87
CA ARG A 162 23.41 -10.80 16.30
C ARG A 162 21.91 -10.80 16.62
N GLY A 163 21.07 -10.33 15.70
CA GLY A 163 19.62 -10.33 15.84
C GLY A 163 19.04 -11.75 15.83
N LYS A 164 19.54 -12.61 14.95
CA LYS A 164 19.18 -14.03 14.86
C LYS A 164 19.55 -14.78 16.14
N GLU A 165 20.77 -14.61 16.65
CA GLU A 165 21.23 -15.22 17.91
C GLU A 165 20.36 -14.79 19.10
N LYS A 166 20.05 -13.49 19.21
CA LYS A 166 19.14 -12.98 20.26
C LYS A 166 17.72 -13.53 20.12
N TYR A 167 17.22 -13.68 18.90
CA TYR A 167 15.90 -14.25 18.66
C TYR A 167 15.86 -15.73 19.04
N LEU A 168 16.84 -16.52 18.59
CA LEU A 168 16.94 -17.95 18.88
C LEU A 168 17.15 -18.22 20.37
N SER A 169 17.99 -17.45 21.06
CA SER A 169 18.18 -17.58 22.52
C SER A 169 16.93 -17.23 23.32
N ARG A 170 16.10 -16.28 22.86
CA ARG A 170 14.78 -16.02 23.46
C ARG A 170 13.81 -17.16 23.21
N GLN A 171 13.84 -17.79 22.03
CA GLN A 171 12.99 -18.94 21.72
C GLN A 171 13.39 -20.17 22.54
N SER A 172 14.68 -20.44 22.72
CA SER A 172 15.16 -21.58 23.53
C SER A 172 14.76 -21.42 25.00
N ARG A 173 14.94 -20.22 25.59
CA ARG A 173 14.51 -19.91 26.96
C ARG A 173 13.00 -20.04 27.16
N LYS A 174 12.20 -19.71 26.15
CA LYS A 174 10.75 -19.87 26.22
C LYS A 174 10.33 -21.34 26.20
N LYS A 175 11.04 -22.19 25.44
CA LYS A 175 10.79 -23.63 25.42
C LYS A 175 11.19 -24.29 26.74
N SER A 176 12.35 -23.92 27.30
CA SER A 176 12.79 -24.48 28.59
C SER A 176 11.84 -24.10 29.73
N GLY A 177 11.32 -22.87 29.75
CA GLY A 177 10.36 -22.44 30.78
C GLY A 177 8.95 -23.05 30.65
N ALA A 178 8.59 -23.62 29.50
CA ALA A 178 7.34 -24.37 29.34
C ALA A 178 7.46 -25.78 29.94
N ASN A 179 8.60 -26.45 29.72
CA ASN A 179 8.84 -27.80 30.26
C ASN A 179 8.95 -27.82 31.79
N VAL A 180 9.45 -26.74 32.41
CA VAL A 180 9.61 -26.65 33.88
C VAL A 180 8.26 -26.65 34.63
N PHE A 181 7.14 -26.37 33.97
CA PHE A 181 5.81 -26.38 34.62
C PHE A 181 5.03 -27.69 34.39
N ASP A 182 5.44 -28.50 33.41
CA ASP A 182 4.84 -29.83 33.16
C ASP A 182 5.46 -30.91 34.07
N ASP A 183 6.72 -30.75 34.50
CA ASP A 183 7.44 -31.72 35.36
C ASP A 183 6.99 -31.73 36.85
N TYR A 184 6.03 -30.89 37.26
CA TYR A 184 5.50 -30.85 38.63
C TYR A 184 4.08 -31.45 38.78
N ASN A 185 3.54 -32.05 37.71
CA ASN A 185 2.21 -32.69 37.72
C ASN A 185 2.24 -34.19 37.35
N GLU A 186 3.36 -34.87 37.55
CA GLU A 186 3.43 -36.35 37.60
C GLU A 186 3.54 -36.84 39.05
#